data_AF-A0A538EYQ1-F1
#
_entry.id   AF-A0A538EYQ1-F1
#
_cell.length_a   1.000
_cell.length_b   1.000
_cell.length_c   1.000
_cell.angle_alpha   90.00
_cell.angle_beta   90.00
_cell.angle_gamma   90.00
#
_symmetry.space_group_name_H-M   'P 1'
#
loop_
_entity.id
_entity.type
_entity.pdbx_description
1 polymer ?
#
loop_
_entity_poly.entity_id
_entity_poly.type
_entity_poly.pdbx_seq_one_letter_code
_entity_poly.pdbx_strand_id
1 'polypeptide(L)'
;MEELISRLADATIGDTFNFYRDGSGAEKRRARLAAYLESRREAQLLLIGEAAGYRGARVSGIPFTSERQLTGEGPAEASATIVHCVLDELGLEESVLLWNVVPTHPGTPTSNRRPRAAEIATGLPFALELARGRRVIAVGRMAQSVLDAPYVRHPSHGGAAEFRAGLLGFRSGGRRVRRFL
;
A
#
# COMPACT_ATOMS: atom_id res chain seq x y z
N MET A 1 -11.07 2.98 -12.83
CA MET A 1 -10.77 2.09 -11.68
C MET A 1 -11.03 0.64 -12.00
N GLU A 2 -12.20 0.29 -12.56
CA GLU A 2 -12.50 -1.09 -12.99
C GLU A 2 -11.45 -1.68 -13.94
N GLU A 3 -11.02 -0.92 -14.95
CA GLU A 3 -9.95 -1.33 -15.88
C GLU A 3 -8.62 -1.64 -15.18
N LEU A 4 -8.26 -0.89 -14.14
CA LEU A 4 -7.05 -1.16 -13.35
C LEU A 4 -7.17 -2.48 -12.60
N ILE A 5 -8.35 -2.75 -12.02
CA ILE A 5 -8.61 -3.98 -11.27
C ILE A 5 -8.67 -5.19 -12.19
N SER A 6 -9.27 -5.06 -13.38
CA SER A 6 -9.29 -6.12 -14.39
C SER A 6 -7.88 -6.49 -14.81
N ARG A 7 -7.06 -5.52 -15.22
CA ARG A 7 -5.65 -5.77 -15.57
C ARG A 7 -4.86 -6.36 -14.41
N LEU A 8 -5.12 -5.93 -13.17
CA LEU A 8 -4.47 -6.48 -11.99
C LEU A 8 -4.87 -7.94 -11.75
N ALA A 9 -6.14 -8.29 -11.96
CA ALA A 9 -6.61 -9.66 -11.87
C ALA A 9 -6.01 -10.55 -12.97
N ASP A 10 -5.82 -10.03 -14.18
CA ASP A 10 -5.25 -10.81 -15.28
C ASP A 10 -3.71 -10.88 -15.23
N ALA A 11 -3.06 -9.99 -14.49
CA ALA A 11 -1.60 -9.88 -14.46
C ALA A 11 -0.90 -11.10 -13.82
N THR A 12 0.21 -11.50 -14.43
CA THR A 12 1.19 -12.41 -13.84
C THR A 12 2.40 -11.60 -13.40
N ILE A 13 2.56 -11.42 -12.09
CA ILE A 13 3.63 -10.62 -11.49
C ILE A 13 4.66 -11.59 -10.90
N GLY A 14 5.58 -12.08 -11.72
CA GLY A 14 6.57 -13.10 -11.35
C GLY A 14 5.94 -14.32 -10.66
N ASP A 15 6.56 -14.80 -9.58
CA ASP A 15 6.10 -15.96 -8.80
C ASP A 15 5.17 -15.56 -7.64
N THR A 16 4.62 -14.34 -7.67
CA THR A 16 3.74 -13.89 -6.60
C THR A 16 2.37 -14.57 -6.67
N PHE A 17 1.75 -14.75 -5.51
CA PHE A 17 0.36 -15.18 -5.45
C PHE A 17 -0.56 -14.00 -5.78
N ASN A 18 -1.23 -14.06 -6.93
CA ASN A 18 -2.21 -13.06 -7.34
C ASN A 18 -3.58 -13.38 -6.72
N PHE A 19 -3.78 -12.91 -5.49
CA PHE A 19 -5.03 -13.10 -4.75
C PHE A 19 -6.21 -12.30 -5.33
N TYR A 20 -6.01 -11.43 -6.32
CA TYR A 20 -7.09 -10.81 -7.09
C TYR A 20 -7.60 -11.69 -8.24
N ARG A 21 -6.81 -12.67 -8.67
CA ARG A 21 -7.19 -13.69 -9.66
C ARG A 21 -7.63 -14.99 -8.99
N ASP A 22 -6.81 -15.44 -8.06
CA ASP A 22 -6.78 -16.82 -7.61
C ASP A 22 -7.43 -17.00 -6.23
N GLY A 23 -8.04 -18.19 -6.03
CA GLY A 23 -8.68 -18.61 -4.78
C GLY A 23 -10.11 -18.09 -4.59
N SER A 24 -10.86 -18.75 -3.69
CA SER A 24 -12.30 -18.50 -3.48
C SER A 24 -12.68 -17.08 -3.06
N GLY A 25 -11.74 -16.31 -2.50
CA GLY A 25 -11.96 -14.93 -2.09
C GLY A 25 -11.61 -13.87 -3.14
N ALA A 26 -11.21 -14.25 -4.36
CA ALA A 26 -10.70 -13.31 -5.35
C ALA A 26 -11.72 -12.23 -5.73
N GLU A 27 -12.96 -12.62 -6.02
CA GLU A 27 -14.04 -11.69 -6.35
C GLU A 27 -14.33 -10.71 -5.21
N LYS A 28 -14.44 -11.21 -3.98
CA LYS A 28 -14.63 -10.38 -2.78
C LYS A 28 -13.50 -9.35 -2.63
N ARG A 29 -12.25 -9.75 -2.85
CA ARG A 29 -11.09 -8.85 -2.76
C ARG A 29 -11.09 -7.81 -3.87
N ARG A 30 -11.49 -8.16 -5.09
CA ARG A 30 -11.67 -7.18 -6.18
C ARG A 30 -12.77 -6.17 -5.87
N ALA A 31 -13.92 -6.63 -5.36
CA ALA A 31 -15.02 -5.75 -4.95
C ALA A 31 -14.61 -4.79 -3.82
N ARG A 32 -13.91 -5.29 -2.80
CA ARG A 32 -13.35 -4.47 -1.72
C ARG A 32 -12.34 -3.45 -2.24
N LEU A 33 -11.44 -3.88 -3.12
CA LEU A 33 -10.47 -2.99 -3.72
C LEU A 33 -11.15 -1.89 -4.56
N ALA A 34 -12.19 -2.24 -5.34
CA ALA A 34 -12.97 -1.27 -6.09
C ALA A 34 -13.62 -0.22 -5.19
N ALA A 35 -14.30 -0.65 -4.13
CA ALA A 35 -14.93 0.26 -3.17
C ALA A 35 -13.91 1.16 -2.46
N TYR A 36 -12.76 0.62 -2.07
CA TYR A 36 -11.68 1.39 -1.43
C TYR A 36 -11.08 2.43 -2.38
N LEU A 37 -10.79 2.01 -3.60
CA LEU A 37 -10.23 2.88 -4.63
C LEU A 37 -11.19 4.01 -5.00
N GLU A 38 -12.50 3.73 -5.01
CA GLU A 38 -13.54 4.75 -5.21
C GLU A 38 -13.62 5.73 -4.04
N SER A 39 -13.64 5.24 -2.79
CA SER A 39 -13.71 6.10 -1.61
C SER A 39 -12.47 6.96 -1.40
N ARG A 40 -11.36 6.65 -2.09
CA ARG A 40 -10.10 7.40 -2.09
C ARG A 40 -9.79 8.07 -3.43
N ARG A 41 -10.79 8.23 -4.31
CA ARG A 41 -10.62 8.88 -5.62
C ARG A 41 -10.01 10.27 -5.50
N GLU A 42 -10.47 11.07 -4.55
CA GLU A 42 -10.02 12.46 -4.34
C GLU A 42 -8.79 12.59 -3.41
N ALA A 43 -8.22 11.47 -2.96
CA ALA A 43 -7.05 11.49 -2.09
C ALA A 43 -5.85 12.14 -2.79
N GLN A 44 -5.27 13.15 -2.14
CA GLN A 44 -4.16 13.95 -2.68
C GLN A 44 -2.80 13.28 -2.47
N LEU A 45 -2.69 12.43 -1.45
CA LEU A 45 -1.47 11.69 -1.10
C LEU A 45 -1.59 10.24 -1.56
N LEU A 46 -0.49 9.68 -2.07
CA LEU A 46 -0.36 8.26 -2.35
C LEU A 46 0.83 7.68 -1.58
N LEU A 47 0.55 6.85 -0.59
CA LEU A 47 1.56 6.10 0.16
C LEU A 47 1.79 4.76 -0.51
N ILE A 48 3.03 4.47 -0.91
CA ILE A 48 3.39 3.25 -1.63
C ILE A 48 4.36 2.41 -0.80
N GLY A 49 3.90 1.23 -0.38
CA GLY A 49 4.67 0.21 0.33
C GLY A 49 5.40 -0.77 -0.59
N GLU A 50 6.05 -1.77 0.02
CA GLU A 50 6.82 -2.77 -0.72
C GLU A 50 5.95 -3.77 -1.48
N ALA A 51 5.16 -4.56 -0.75
CA ALA A 51 4.33 -5.61 -1.31
C ALA A 51 3.19 -5.99 -0.36
N ALA A 52 2.20 -6.73 -0.87
CA ALA A 52 1.11 -7.23 -0.02
C ALA A 52 1.64 -8.27 0.99
N GLY A 53 1.38 -8.07 2.28
CA GLY A 53 1.75 -9.00 3.34
C GLY A 53 0.77 -10.19 3.49
N TYR A 54 1.25 -11.32 3.98
CA TYR A 54 0.47 -12.57 4.07
C TYR A 54 -0.75 -12.50 5.02
N ARG A 55 -0.70 -11.61 6.03
CA ARG A 55 -1.80 -11.36 7.01
C ARG A 55 -2.61 -10.09 6.71
N GLY A 56 -2.10 -9.23 5.83
CA GLY A 56 -2.72 -7.97 5.46
C GLY A 56 -3.50 -8.08 4.14
N ALA A 57 -3.04 -7.32 3.14
CA ALA A 57 -3.66 -7.17 1.84
C ALA A 57 -3.92 -8.50 1.10
N ARG A 58 -3.09 -9.54 1.30
CA ARG A 58 -3.34 -10.87 0.71
C ARG A 58 -4.71 -11.43 1.11
N VAL A 59 -5.13 -11.17 2.34
CA VAL A 59 -6.40 -11.66 2.89
C VAL A 59 -7.51 -10.64 2.64
N SER A 60 -7.26 -9.36 2.96
CA SER A 60 -8.28 -8.32 2.92
C SER A 60 -8.62 -7.84 1.51
N GLY A 61 -7.63 -7.84 0.60
CA GLY A 61 -7.70 -7.24 -0.73
C GLY A 61 -7.30 -5.76 -0.78
N ILE A 62 -7.03 -5.11 0.35
CA ILE A 62 -6.74 -3.67 0.43
C ILE A 62 -5.31 -3.44 0.95
N PRO A 63 -4.47 -2.65 0.25
CA PRO A 63 -3.11 -2.33 0.70
C PRO A 63 -3.06 -1.74 2.11
N PHE A 64 -2.12 -2.20 2.93
CA PHE A 64 -1.96 -1.77 4.33
C PHE A 64 -3.21 -1.97 5.22
N THR A 65 -4.13 -2.86 4.85
CA THR A 65 -5.32 -3.16 5.66
C THR A 65 -5.41 -4.66 5.94
N SER A 66 -5.68 -5.02 7.19
CA SER A 66 -5.89 -6.41 7.62
C SER A 66 -7.37 -6.80 7.55
N GLU A 67 -7.68 -8.10 7.45
CA GLU A 67 -9.08 -8.59 7.52
C GLU A 67 -9.76 -8.12 8.81
N ARG A 68 -9.03 -8.19 9.94
CA ARG A 68 -9.54 -7.74 11.25
C ARG A 68 -9.98 -6.28 11.27
N GLN A 69 -9.34 -5.40 10.49
CA GLN A 69 -9.73 -4.00 10.43
C GLN A 69 -11.04 -3.81 9.65
N LEU A 70 -11.37 -4.73 8.75
CA LEU A 70 -12.59 -4.68 7.96
C LEU A 70 -13.78 -5.37 8.64
N THR A 71 -13.53 -6.44 9.41
CA THR A 71 -14.60 -7.33 9.91
C THR A 71 -14.63 -7.48 11.42
N GLY A 72 -13.60 -7.03 12.14
CA GLY A 72 -13.38 -7.35 13.56
C GLY A 72 -12.76 -8.73 13.80
N GLU A 73 -12.66 -9.57 12.77
CA GLU A 73 -12.23 -10.97 12.87
C GLU A 73 -11.07 -11.32 11.91
N GLY A 74 -10.43 -12.47 12.13
CA GLY A 74 -9.34 -12.95 11.27
C GLY A 74 -7.97 -12.34 11.58
N PRO A 75 -7.01 -12.46 10.65
CA PRO A 75 -5.64 -12.05 10.89
C PRO A 75 -5.51 -10.52 11.02
N ALA A 76 -4.59 -10.11 11.89
CA ALA A 76 -4.12 -8.74 12.00
C ALA A 76 -2.65 -8.67 11.58
N GLU A 77 -2.28 -7.61 10.87
CA GLU A 77 -0.92 -7.25 10.50
C GLU A 77 -0.51 -5.98 11.25
N ALA A 78 0.56 -6.05 12.04
CA ALA A 78 0.98 -4.94 12.89
C ALA A 78 1.28 -3.66 12.08
N SER A 79 1.87 -3.77 10.90
CA SER A 79 2.15 -2.61 10.04
C SER A 79 0.86 -1.95 9.56
N ALA A 80 -0.14 -2.74 9.14
CA ALA A 80 -1.46 -2.23 8.77
C ALA A 80 -2.16 -1.50 9.93
N THR A 81 -2.13 -2.09 11.14
CA THR A 81 -2.65 -1.44 12.34
C THR A 81 -1.98 -0.10 12.61
N ILE A 82 -0.65 -0.05 12.58
CA ILE A 82 0.10 1.19 12.84
C ILE A 82 -0.19 2.25 11.77
N VAL A 83 -0.24 1.88 10.49
CA VAL A 83 -0.56 2.83 9.40
C VAL A 83 -1.89 3.51 9.65
N HIS A 84 -2.95 2.74 9.87
CA HIS A 84 -4.28 3.28 10.08
C HIS A 84 -4.39 4.10 11.38
N CYS A 85 -3.77 3.65 12.50
CA CYS A 85 -3.73 4.46 13.73
C CYS A 85 -3.06 5.82 13.52
N VAL A 86 -1.94 5.85 12.78
CA VAL A 86 -1.21 7.09 12.52
C VAL A 86 -1.98 8.00 11.55
N LEU A 87 -2.61 7.45 10.52
CA LEU A 87 -3.40 8.24 9.59
C LEU A 87 -4.64 8.85 10.26
N ASP A 88 -5.32 8.10 11.13
CA ASP A 88 -6.43 8.59 11.95
C ASP A 88 -5.98 9.70 12.91
N GLU A 89 -4.90 9.45 13.67
CA GLU A 89 -4.33 10.42 14.62
C GLU A 89 -3.94 11.75 13.93
N LEU A 90 -3.49 11.68 12.68
CA LEU A 90 -3.07 12.84 11.89
C LEU A 90 -4.21 13.47 11.08
N GLY A 91 -5.42 12.89 11.09
CA GLY A 91 -6.57 13.33 10.29
C GLY A 91 -6.34 13.19 8.79
N LEU A 92 -5.58 12.17 8.37
CA LEU A 92 -5.16 11.94 6.99
C LEU A 92 -5.93 10.81 6.28
N GLU A 93 -6.79 10.07 6.99
CA GLU A 93 -7.43 8.84 6.52
C GLU A 93 -8.07 9.00 5.12
N GLU A 94 -8.83 10.08 4.93
CA GLU A 94 -9.55 10.38 3.68
C GLU A 94 -8.66 11.00 2.60
N SER A 95 -7.53 11.60 3.00
CA SER A 95 -6.61 12.31 2.10
C SER A 95 -5.50 11.42 1.53
N VAL A 96 -5.42 10.17 1.99
CA VAL A 96 -4.38 9.20 1.63
C VAL A 96 -4.97 8.00 0.92
N LEU A 97 -4.42 7.71 -0.26
CA LEU A 97 -4.54 6.42 -0.91
C LEU A 97 -3.32 5.55 -0.54
N LEU A 98 -3.56 4.30 -0.16
CA LEU A 98 -2.55 3.30 0.19
C LEU A 98 -2.38 2.33 -0.99
N TRP A 99 -1.13 2.04 -1.34
CA TRP A 99 -0.80 1.10 -2.41
C TRP A 99 0.54 0.39 -2.15
N ASN A 100 0.90 -0.57 -3.01
CA ASN A 100 2.18 -1.28 -2.97
C ASN A 100 2.87 -1.27 -4.34
N VAL A 101 4.21 -1.24 -4.37
CA VAL A 101 4.99 -1.43 -5.61
C VAL A 101 4.64 -2.78 -6.25
N VAL A 102 4.61 -3.85 -5.45
CA VAL A 102 4.11 -5.16 -5.87
C VAL A 102 2.72 -5.38 -5.26
N PRO A 103 1.63 -5.23 -6.04
CA PRO A 103 0.27 -5.28 -5.51
C PRO A 103 -0.18 -6.69 -5.10
N THR A 104 0.57 -7.72 -5.51
CA THR A 104 0.34 -9.13 -5.18
C THR A 104 1.28 -9.60 -4.07
N HIS A 105 1.17 -10.86 -3.64
CA HIS A 105 1.90 -11.37 -2.48
C HIS A 105 3.15 -12.17 -2.88
N PRO A 106 4.37 -11.66 -2.67
CA PRO A 106 5.61 -12.41 -2.76
C PRO A 106 5.85 -13.17 -1.46
N GLY A 107 5.57 -14.47 -1.44
CA GLY A 107 5.74 -15.28 -0.24
C GLY A 107 4.95 -16.57 -0.25
N THR A 108 4.75 -17.12 0.93
CA THR A 108 3.93 -18.32 1.16
C THR A 108 2.66 -17.93 1.91
N PRO A 109 1.68 -18.84 2.08
CA PRO A 109 0.50 -18.55 2.89
C PRO A 109 0.79 -18.09 4.33
N THR A 110 2.00 -18.33 4.86
CA THR A 110 2.39 -18.06 6.25
C THR A 110 3.65 -17.18 6.38
N SER A 111 4.25 -16.71 5.28
CA SER A 111 5.49 -15.91 5.34
C SER A 111 5.61 -14.91 4.19
N ASN A 112 6.25 -13.77 4.47
CA ASN A 112 6.61 -12.79 3.47
C ASN A 112 8.00 -13.09 2.88
N ARG A 113 8.20 -12.75 1.61
CA ARG A 113 9.50 -12.70 0.94
C ARG A 113 9.67 -11.31 0.31
N ARG A 114 10.91 -10.80 0.26
CA ARG A 114 11.21 -9.58 -0.50
C ARG A 114 10.92 -9.78 -2.00
N PRO A 115 10.28 -8.81 -2.69
CA PRO A 115 10.09 -8.87 -4.13
C PRO A 115 11.40 -8.98 -4.92
N ARG A 116 11.34 -9.66 -6.06
CA ARG A 116 12.41 -9.69 -7.06
C ARG A 116 12.28 -8.51 -8.02
N ALA A 117 13.38 -8.18 -8.71
CA ALA A 117 13.41 -7.09 -9.68
C ALA A 117 12.33 -7.22 -10.79
N ALA A 118 12.09 -8.43 -11.30
CA ALA A 118 11.04 -8.68 -12.29
C ALA A 118 9.64 -8.43 -11.73
N GLU A 119 9.37 -8.85 -10.48
CA GLU A 119 8.08 -8.61 -9.80
C GLU A 119 7.83 -7.11 -9.60
N ILE A 120 8.89 -6.37 -9.22
CA ILE A 120 8.85 -4.90 -9.12
C ILE A 120 8.55 -4.27 -10.47
N ALA A 121 9.26 -4.67 -11.53
CA ALA A 121 9.09 -4.11 -12.87
C ALA A 121 7.67 -4.31 -13.41
N THR A 122 7.06 -5.46 -13.15
CA THR A 122 5.66 -5.74 -13.57
C THR A 122 4.62 -5.06 -12.68
N GLY A 123 4.87 -4.93 -11.37
CA GLY A 123 3.94 -4.31 -10.42
C GLY A 123 3.91 -2.78 -10.46
N LEU A 124 5.08 -2.15 -10.68
CA LEU A 124 5.24 -0.70 -10.62
C LEU A 124 4.29 0.10 -11.53
N PRO A 125 3.98 -0.31 -12.79
CA PRO A 125 3.03 0.41 -13.64
C PRO A 125 1.66 0.67 -13.00
N PHE A 126 1.14 -0.26 -12.19
CA PHE A 126 -0.13 -0.05 -11.47
C PHE A 126 -0.03 1.09 -10.45
N ALA A 127 1.10 1.16 -9.74
CA ALA A 127 1.36 2.21 -8.77
C ALA A 127 1.55 3.58 -9.44
N LEU A 128 2.24 3.62 -10.58
CA LEU A 128 2.46 4.85 -11.37
C LEU A 128 1.17 5.39 -11.98
N GLU A 129 0.23 4.52 -12.36
CA GLU A 129 -1.09 4.95 -12.82
C GLU A 129 -1.87 5.65 -11.71
N LEU A 130 -1.87 5.10 -10.49
CA LEU A 130 -2.50 5.71 -9.32
C LEU A 130 -1.78 6.98 -8.86
N ALA A 131 -0.48 7.11 -9.14
CA ALA A 131 0.31 8.29 -8.79
C ALA A 131 -0.07 9.54 -9.60
N ARG A 132 -0.74 9.40 -10.74
CA ARG A 132 -1.12 10.54 -11.60
C ARG A 132 -1.99 11.53 -10.82
N GLY A 133 -1.53 12.78 -10.73
CA GLY A 133 -2.23 13.85 -10.02
C GLY A 133 -2.11 13.79 -8.48
N ARG A 134 -1.33 12.85 -7.93
CA ARG A 134 -1.15 12.67 -6.49
C ARG A 134 0.30 12.93 -6.08
N ARG A 135 0.50 13.35 -4.84
CA ARG A 135 1.82 13.44 -4.23
C ARG A 135 2.20 12.07 -3.67
N VAL A 136 3.21 11.45 -4.26
CA VAL A 136 3.71 10.12 -3.85
C VAL A 136 4.63 10.22 -2.64
N ILE A 137 4.47 9.28 -1.71
CA ILE A 137 5.35 9.06 -0.56
C ILE A 137 5.70 7.58 -0.49
N ALA A 138 6.98 7.26 -0.55
CA ALA A 138 7.46 5.90 -0.39
C ALA A 138 7.46 5.47 1.08
N VAL A 139 6.97 4.27 1.37
CA VAL A 139 6.96 3.65 2.71
C VAL A 139 7.89 2.43 2.70
N GLY A 140 9.01 2.52 3.42
CA GLY A 140 10.10 1.54 3.36
C GLY A 140 11.21 1.84 2.33
N ARG A 141 12.44 1.40 2.64
CA ARG A 141 13.64 1.69 1.82
C ARG A 141 13.55 1.09 0.42
N MET A 142 12.86 -0.05 0.28
CA MET A 142 12.64 -0.69 -1.02
C MET A 142 11.79 0.22 -1.92
N ALA A 143 10.63 0.68 -1.43
CA ALA A 143 9.79 1.61 -2.17
C ALA A 143 10.56 2.89 -2.55
N GLN A 144 11.39 3.42 -1.63
CA GLN A 144 12.26 4.57 -1.91
C GLN A 144 13.29 4.28 -3.01
N SER A 145 13.88 3.08 -3.06
CA SER A 145 14.87 2.77 -4.10
C SER A 145 14.27 2.61 -5.50
N VAL A 146 12.95 2.39 -5.58
CA VAL A 146 12.22 2.19 -6.85
C VAL A 146 11.52 3.47 -7.29
N LEU A 147 11.06 4.28 -6.34
CA LEU A 147 10.32 5.51 -6.58
C LEU A 147 11.23 6.72 -6.38
N ASP A 148 11.28 7.63 -7.34
CA ASP A 148 11.87 8.96 -7.14
C ASP A 148 10.90 9.85 -6.34
N ALA A 149 10.71 9.51 -5.06
CA ALA A 149 9.73 10.14 -4.19
C ALA A 149 10.29 10.36 -2.77
N PRO A 150 9.75 11.35 -2.03
CA PRO A 150 10.00 11.47 -0.60
C PRO A 150 9.64 10.17 0.14
N TYR A 151 10.34 9.92 1.25
CA TYR A 151 10.30 8.64 1.95
C TYR A 151 9.96 8.82 3.44
N VAL A 152 9.20 7.87 3.97
CA VAL A 152 8.97 7.69 5.41
C VAL A 152 9.37 6.28 5.86
N ARG A 153 9.90 6.17 7.09
CA ARG A 153 10.31 4.88 7.67
C ARG A 153 9.15 3.89 7.69
N HIS A 154 9.36 2.65 7.27
CA HIS A 154 8.32 1.62 7.35
C HIS A 154 7.97 1.34 8.83
N PRO A 155 6.68 1.20 9.20
CA PRO A 155 6.25 1.10 10.60
C PRO A 155 6.66 -0.21 11.30
N SER A 156 7.06 -1.24 10.55
CA SER A 156 7.56 -2.51 11.11
C SER A 156 8.89 -2.35 11.87
N HIS A 157 9.26 -3.37 12.66
CA HIS A 157 10.59 -3.49 13.29
C HIS A 157 10.98 -2.23 14.09
N GLY A 158 10.04 -1.72 14.90
CA GLY A 158 10.24 -0.55 15.75
C GLY A 158 10.08 0.81 15.04
N GLY A 159 9.81 0.85 13.72
CA GLY A 159 9.78 2.10 12.94
C GLY A 159 8.51 2.95 13.07
N ALA A 160 7.63 2.66 14.04
CA ALA A 160 6.33 3.33 14.17
C ALA A 160 6.46 4.83 14.48
N ALA A 161 7.38 5.19 15.37
CA ALA A 161 7.60 6.58 15.77
C ALA A 161 8.13 7.43 14.59
N GLU A 162 9.10 6.91 13.84
CA GLU A 162 9.66 7.59 12.68
C GLU A 162 8.68 7.63 11.49
N PHE A 163 7.84 6.62 11.32
CA PHE A 163 6.75 6.66 10.33
C PHE A 163 5.80 7.83 10.62
N ARG A 164 5.33 7.94 11.86
CA ARG A 164 4.46 9.03 12.33
C ARG A 164 5.12 10.40 12.16
N ALA A 165 6.37 10.54 12.63
CA ALA A 165 7.12 11.79 12.49
C ALA A 165 7.34 12.18 11.02
N GLY A 166 7.59 11.20 10.15
CA GLY A 166 7.71 11.40 8.72
C GLY A 166 6.44 11.95 8.09
N LEU A 167 5.28 11.35 8.39
CA LEU A 167 3.99 11.77 7.82
C LEU A 167 3.52 13.14 8.30
N LEU A 168 3.89 13.57 9.51
CA LEU A 168 3.62 14.93 9.99
C LEU A 168 4.15 16.01 9.02
N GLY A 169 5.28 15.75 8.35
CA GLY A 169 5.85 16.67 7.35
C GLY A 169 5.02 16.82 6.07
N PHE A 170 3.98 16.00 5.87
CA PHE A 170 3.14 15.98 4.68
C PHE A 170 1.70 16.44 4.92
N ARG A 171 1.32 16.78 6.16
CA ARG A 171 0.01 17.40 6.45
C ARG A 171 -0.17 18.71 5.68
N SER A 172 -1.37 18.93 5.16
CA SER A 172 -1.77 20.17 4.48
C SER A 172 -1.47 21.38 5.38
N GLY A 173 -0.62 22.31 4.91
CA GLY A 173 -0.09 23.45 5.68
C GLY A 173 1.40 23.33 6.06
N GLY A 174 2.02 22.17 5.88
CA GLY A 174 3.47 21.98 6.05
C GLY A 174 4.26 22.71 4.95
N ARG A 175 4.93 23.80 5.32
CA ARG A 175 5.88 24.52 4.46
C ARG A 175 6.91 23.52 3.89
N ARG A 176 7.19 23.59 2.58
CA ARG A 176 8.38 22.95 1.99
C ARG A 176 9.56 23.33 2.87
N VAL A 177 10.18 22.35 3.54
CA VAL A 177 11.54 22.55 4.06
C VAL A 177 12.39 22.77 2.82
N ARG A 178 12.77 24.02 2.58
CA ARG A 178 13.76 24.37 1.57
C ARG A 178 14.97 23.49 1.84
N ARG A 179 15.38 22.70 0.84
CA ARG A 179 16.73 22.09 0.83
C ARG A 179 17.71 23.22 1.17
N PHE A 180 18.44 23.07 2.27
CA PHE A 180 19.69 23.79 2.41
C PHE A 180 20.62 23.25 1.32
N LEU A 181 21.30 24.19 0.67
CA LEU A 181 22.28 24.03 -0.39
C LEU A 181 23.33 22.97 -0.05
#